data_AF-A0A1V4UR88-F1
#
_entry.id   AF-A0A1V4UR88-F1
#
_cell.length_a   1.000
_cell.length_b   1.000
_cell.length_c   1.000
_cell.angle_alpha   90.00
_cell.angle_beta   90.00
_cell.angle_gamma   90.00
#
_symmetry.space_group_name_H-M   'P 1'
#
loop_
_entity.id
_entity.type
_entity.pdbx_description
1 polymer ?
#
loop_
_entity_poly.entity_id
_entity_poly.type
_entity_poly.pdbx_seq_one_letter_code
_entity_poly.pdbx_strand_id
1 'polypeptide(L)'
;MILEFPLNRSAAESEIMRAYPEFSAREIADLLSEEKSIRRVSDGEHLYFSDTVSNIMFHNLTLARRMTKEFNYSPFFDETSSLAFAPPLPNKGP
;
A
#
# COMPACT_ATOMS: atom_id res chain seq x y z
N MET A 1 -14.83 18.61 1.31
CA MET A 1 -13.71 18.70 0.36
C MET A 1 -12.56 17.89 0.92
N ILE A 2 -12.17 16.80 0.27
CA ILE A 2 -10.97 16.06 0.65
C ILE A 2 -9.80 16.75 -0.04
N LEU A 3 -8.79 17.16 0.73
CA LEU A 3 -7.54 17.65 0.16
C LEU A 3 -6.75 16.45 -0.32
N GLU A 4 -6.51 16.37 -1.63
CA GLU A 4 -5.85 15.22 -2.27
C GLU A 4 -4.38 15.08 -1.84
N PHE A 5 -3.72 16.19 -1.48
CA PHE A 5 -2.34 16.21 -0.98
C PHE A 5 -2.27 16.95 0.37
N PRO A 6 -2.76 16.35 1.47
CA PRO A 6 -2.96 17.06 2.73
C PRO A 6 -1.71 17.08 3.63
N LEU A 7 -0.71 16.24 3.36
CA LEU A 7 0.41 16.01 4.26
C LEU A 7 1.68 16.66 3.70
N ASN A 8 2.36 17.46 4.51
CA ASN A 8 3.77 17.80 4.23
C ASN A 8 4.70 16.68 4.73
N ARG A 9 6.02 16.84 4.54
CA ARG A 9 7.01 15.82 4.91
C ARG A 9 6.89 15.35 6.35
N SER A 10 6.92 16.28 7.30
CA SER A 10 6.90 15.95 8.73
C SER A 10 5.57 15.31 9.16
N ALA A 11 4.45 15.78 8.58
CA ALA A 11 3.15 15.16 8.83
C ALA A 11 3.10 13.72 8.31
N ALA A 12 3.57 13.48 7.07
CA ALA A 12 3.63 12.14 6.50
C ALA A 12 4.54 11.20 7.32
N GLU A 13 5.72 11.66 7.75
CA GLU A 13 6.61 10.88 8.62
C GLU A 13 5.95 10.51 9.94
N SER A 14 5.27 11.47 10.59
CA SER A 14 4.57 11.24 11.85
C SER A 14 3.42 10.23 11.71
N GLU A 15 2.65 10.32 10.64
CA GLU A 15 1.56 9.41 10.33
C GLU A 15 2.07 7.97 10.08
N ILE A 16 3.18 7.84 9.34
CA ILE A 16 3.82 6.53 9.08
C ILE A 16 4.39 5.94 10.36
N MET A 17 5.10 6.72 11.19
CA MET A 17 5.63 6.24 12.47
C MET A 17 4.51 5.77 13.41
N ARG A 18 3.35 6.42 13.37
CA ARG A 18 2.18 6.03 14.16
C ARG A 18 1.55 4.73 13.67
N ALA A 19 1.44 4.56 12.35
CA ALA A 19 0.82 3.39 11.74
C ALA A 19 1.73 2.15 11.72
N TYR A 20 3.04 2.36 11.56
CA TYR A 20 4.06 1.32 11.41
C TYR A 20 5.27 1.62 12.31
N PRO A 21 5.12 1.47 13.64
CA PRO A 21 6.17 1.81 14.61
C PRO A 21 7.43 0.95 14.47
N GLU A 22 7.38 -0.15 13.73
CA GLU A 22 8.55 -0.97 13.42
C GLU A 22 9.51 -0.35 12.40
N PHE A 23 9.08 0.66 11.63
CA PHE A 23 9.93 1.26 10.62
C PHE A 23 10.91 2.26 11.24
N SER A 24 12.17 2.12 10.84
CA SER A 24 13.21 3.10 11.15
C SER A 24 12.98 4.40 10.37
N ALA A 25 13.53 5.51 10.89
CA ALA A 25 13.49 6.79 10.19
C ALA A 25 14.06 6.73 8.77
N ARG A 26 15.05 5.87 8.53
CA ARG A 26 15.63 5.66 7.20
C ARG A 26 14.65 4.98 6.24
N GLU A 27 13.93 3.96 6.70
CA GLU A 27 12.92 3.27 5.89
C GLU A 27 11.76 4.20 5.57
N ILE A 28 11.30 4.99 6.54
CA ILE A 28 10.27 6.02 6.31
C ILE A 28 10.75 7.04 5.28
N ALA A 29 12.01 7.46 5.37
CA ALA A 29 12.55 8.42 4.42
C ALA A 29 12.60 7.89 2.98
N ASP A 30 12.91 6.60 2.81
CA ASP A 30 12.89 5.88 1.54
C ASP A 30 11.46 5.68 1.01
N LEU A 31 10.49 5.35 1.86
CA LEU A 31 9.07 5.25 1.46
C LEU A 31 8.50 6.58 0.94
N LEU A 32 9.03 7.71 1.43
CA LEU A 32 8.64 9.05 1.01
C LEU A 32 9.56 9.62 -0.10
N SER A 33 10.39 8.79 -0.74
CA SER A 33 11.21 9.22 -1.88
C SER A 33 10.35 9.50 -3.13
N GLU A 34 10.93 10.14 -4.15
CA GLU A 34 10.22 10.46 -5.40
C GLU A 34 9.74 9.22 -6.14
N GLU A 35 10.53 8.16 -6.08
CA GLU A 35 10.30 6.92 -6.80
C GLU A 35 9.21 6.06 -6.17
N LYS A 36 8.91 6.29 -4.88
CA LYS A 36 8.05 5.42 -4.06
C LYS A 36 6.80 6.11 -3.54
N SER A 37 6.70 7.43 -3.67
CA SER A 37 5.54 8.19 -3.17
C SER A 37 4.90 9.04 -4.26
N ILE A 38 3.57 9.09 -4.22
CA ILE A 38 2.80 10.06 -5.01
C ILE A 38 2.87 11.39 -4.27
N ARG A 39 3.62 12.34 -4.83
CA ARG A 39 3.86 13.66 -4.24
C ARG A 39 3.82 14.77 -5.27
N ARG A 40 3.58 15.99 -4.81
CA ARG A 40 3.71 17.23 -5.59
C ARG A 40 4.55 18.25 -4.84
N VAL A 41 5.10 19.23 -5.55
CA VAL A 41 5.74 20.40 -4.95
C VAL A 41 4.77 21.58 -4.99
N SER A 42 4.51 22.20 -3.85
CA SER A 42 3.74 23.45 -3.74
C SER A 42 4.49 24.38 -2.79
N ASP A 43 4.73 25.61 -3.21
CA ASP A 43 5.38 26.63 -2.37
C ASP A 43 6.74 26.20 -1.78
N GLY A 44 7.47 25.34 -2.51
CA GLY A 44 8.76 24.79 -2.08
C GLY A 44 8.66 23.60 -1.12
N GLU A 45 7.45 23.19 -0.71
CA GLU A 45 7.23 22.01 0.13
C GLU A 45 6.78 20.80 -0.70
N HIS A 46 7.21 19.61 -0.25
CA HIS A 46 6.67 18.35 -0.74
C HIS A 46 5.36 18.03 -0.02
N LEU A 47 4.28 17.90 -0.80
CA LEU A 47 2.98 17.45 -0.34
C LEU A 47 2.70 16.03 -0.83
N TYR A 48 2.23 15.16 0.06
CA TYR A 48 2.00 13.74 -0.17
C TYR A 48 0.51 13.44 -0.31
N PHE A 49 0.20 12.48 -1.16
CA PHE A 49 -1.17 12.02 -1.45
C PHE A 49 -1.89 11.54 -0.18
N SER A 50 -3.21 11.74 -0.10
CA SER A 50 -4.01 11.41 1.08
C SER A 50 -3.88 9.95 1.52
N ASP A 51 -3.71 9.02 0.57
CA ASP A 51 -3.63 7.58 0.86
C ASP A 51 -2.19 7.06 0.96
N THR A 52 -1.18 7.94 1.03
CA THR A 52 0.23 7.52 1.13
C THR A 52 0.47 6.50 2.24
N VAL A 53 -0.13 6.70 3.43
CA VAL A 53 0.07 5.81 4.59
C VAL A 53 -0.59 4.44 4.37
N SER A 54 -1.81 4.43 3.82
CA SER A 54 -2.54 3.20 3.51
C SER A 54 -1.84 2.41 2.39
N ASN A 55 -1.31 3.09 1.38
CA ASN A 55 -0.63 2.48 0.25
C ASN A 55 0.66 1.72 0.63
N ILE A 56 1.35 2.15 1.70
CA ILE A 56 2.55 1.46 2.21
C ILE A 56 2.27 -0.02 2.49
N MET A 57 1.09 -0.36 3.01
CA MET A 57 0.69 -1.74 3.28
C MET A 57 0.66 -2.59 2.00
N PHE A 58 0.20 -2.00 0.89
CA PHE A 58 0.04 -2.70 -0.39
C PHE A 58 1.34 -2.78 -1.21
N HIS A 59 2.28 -1.86 -0.97
CA HIS A 59 3.59 -1.85 -1.64
C HIS A 59 4.68 -2.59 -0.85
N ASN A 60 4.44 -2.92 0.42
CA ASN A 60 5.35 -3.70 1.24
C ASN A 60 4.85 -5.15 1.40
N LEU A 61 5.44 -6.07 0.62
CA LEU A 61 5.06 -7.50 0.62
C LEU A 61 5.10 -8.16 2.01
N THR A 62 6.00 -7.72 2.89
CA THR A 62 6.07 -8.26 4.26
C THR A 62 4.87 -7.83 5.08
N LEU A 63 4.47 -6.55 5.00
CA LEU A 63 3.26 -6.05 5.65
C LEU A 63 2.00 -6.70 5.08
N ALA A 64 1.90 -6.78 3.75
CA ALA A 64 0.79 -7.45 3.07
C ALA A 64 0.63 -8.91 3.55
N ARG A 65 1.75 -9.66 3.65
CA ARG A 65 1.74 -11.04 4.16
C ARG A 65 1.28 -11.13 5.61
N ARG A 66 1.72 -10.22 6.49
CA ARG A 66 1.27 -10.17 7.89
C ARG A 66 -0.23 -9.95 7.98
N MET A 67 -0.75 -8.96 7.25
CA MET A 67 -2.19 -8.70 7.16
C MET A 67 -2.94 -9.96 6.72
N THR A 68 -2.58 -10.56 5.57
CA THR A 68 -3.27 -11.77 5.07
C THR A 68 -3.20 -12.96 6.04
N LYS A 69 -2.12 -13.07 6.82
CA LYS A 69 -1.96 -14.10 7.84
C LYS A 69 -2.89 -13.87 9.03
N GLU A 70 -3.04 -12.63 9.49
CA GLU A 70 -3.95 -12.28 10.59
C GLU A 70 -5.42 -12.48 10.21
N PHE A 71 -5.80 -12.11 8.98
CA PHE A 71 -7.16 -12.31 8.50
C PHE A 71 -7.44 -13.76 8.05
N ASN A 72 -6.42 -14.63 8.03
CA ASN A 72 -6.47 -15.95 7.39
C ASN A 72 -7.16 -15.89 6.01
N TYR A 73 -6.89 -14.80 5.30
CA TYR A 73 -7.56 -14.41 4.06
C TYR A 73 -6.53 -13.79 3.12
N SER A 74 -6.41 -14.37 1.94
CA SER A 74 -5.62 -13.87 0.84
C SER A 74 -6.59 -13.62 -0.32
N PRO A 75 -6.97 -12.37 -0.61
CA PRO A 75 -7.98 -12.06 -1.63
C PRO A 75 -7.63 -12.69 -2.99
N PHE A 76 -6.34 -12.66 -3.36
CA PHE A 76 -5.88 -13.30 -4.58
C PHE A 76 -6.07 -14.82 -4.56
N PHE A 77 -5.79 -15.51 -3.46
CA PHE A 77 -5.99 -16.95 -3.40
C PHE A 77 -7.47 -17.32 -3.18
N ASP A 78 -8.12 -16.73 -2.19
CA ASP A 78 -9.47 -17.09 -1.77
C ASP A 78 -10.54 -16.68 -2.79
N GLU A 79 -10.39 -15.53 -3.45
CA GLU A 79 -11.38 -15.09 -4.45
C GLU A 79 -11.14 -15.73 -5.83
N THR A 80 -9.88 -16.01 -6.20
CA THR A 80 -9.56 -16.50 -7.56
C THR A 80 -9.29 -18.00 -7.66
N SER A 81 -9.06 -18.71 -6.54
CA SER A 81 -8.83 -20.17 -6.56
C SER A 81 -9.98 -20.93 -7.21
N SER A 82 -11.22 -20.49 -6.99
CA SER A 82 -12.41 -21.05 -7.64
C SER A 82 -12.40 -20.94 -9.16
N LEU A 83 -11.68 -19.96 -9.72
CA LEU A 83 -11.52 -19.75 -11.16
C LEU A 83 -10.28 -20.46 -11.71
N ALA A 84 -9.17 -20.42 -10.97
CA ALA A 84 -7.90 -21.05 -11.38
C ALA A 84 -7.95 -22.59 -11.34
N PHE A 85 -8.76 -23.15 -10.45
CA PHE A 85 -8.97 -24.60 -10.30
C PHE A 85 -10.37 -25.03 -10.70
N ALA A 86 -11.11 -24.19 -11.43
CA ALA A 86 -12.37 -24.60 -12.02
C ALA A 86 -12.14 -25.82 -12.94
N PRO A 87 -12.98 -26.87 -12.87
CA PRO A 87 -12.92 -27.95 -13.84
C PRO A 87 -13.10 -27.36 -15.26
N PRO A 88 -12.40 -27.92 -16.27
CA PRO A 88 -12.52 -27.42 -17.63
C PRO A 88 -13.98 -27.41 -18.06
N LEU A 89 -14.43 -26.28 -18.62
CA LEU A 89 -15.79 -26.13 -19.11
C LEU A 89 -16.05 -27.20 -20.18
N PRO A 90 -17.14 -27.99 -20.09
CA PRO A 90 -17.35 -29.19 -20.90
C PRO A 90 -17.46 -28.95 -22.42
N ASN A 91 -17.40 -27.70 -22.89
CA ASN A 91 -17.62 -27.32 -24.29
C ASN A 91 -16.65 -26.26 -24.84
N LYS A 92 -15.46 -26.08 -24.24
CA LYS A 92 -14.39 -25.31 -24.90
C LYS A 92 -13.18 -26.22 -25.08
N GLY A 93 -13.03 -26.71 -26.30
CA GLY A 93 -11.89 -27.53 -26.75
C GLY A 93 -10.56 -26.76 -26.73
N PRO A 94 -9.47 -27.43 -27.17
CA PRO A 94 -8.10 -26.91 -27.09
C PRO A 94 -7.88 -25.60 -27.83
#